data_AF-A0A4R0NUA6-F1
#
_entry.id   AF-A0A4R0NUA6-F1
#
_cell.length_a   1.000
_cell.length_b   1.000
_cell.length_c   1.000
_cell.angle_alpha   90.00
_cell.angle_beta   90.00
_cell.angle_gamma   90.00
#
_symmetry.space_group_name_H-M   'P 1'
#
loop_
_entity.id
_entity.type
_entity.pdbx_description
1 polymer ?
#
loop_
_entity_poly.entity_id
_entity_poly.type
_entity_poly.pdbx_seq_one_letter_code
_entity_poly.pdbx_strand_id
1 'polypeptide(L)'
;MKTIFSSLAALGLVTAGAALISEAPAQAQVVRGIGVVNLRAVAVNTSAYTTAAQQRQVTYRAQIEQAEQRRQQLNAQLQPLAQRFNTDRQAANPNQQSLQQQYQQIQQIQQAGQEEIQRILAPVALSVAYVEEQISDQLNTAVENVARRRNITLIFDPSTGSPIYADAAYNMNQDVINEMNRLLPAAQLVPPAGWQPREIREAQAAQNGAAQQQPQQTPAGQQPTGR
;
A
#
# COMPACT_ATOMS: atom_id res chain seq x y z
N MET A 1 11.21 48.82 51.81
CA MET A 1 10.89 50.13 51.18
C MET A 1 11.42 50.13 49.76
N LYS A 2 10.67 50.75 48.86
CA LYS A 2 10.76 50.63 47.39
C LYS A 2 11.23 51.98 46.84
N THR A 3 12.36 52.03 46.14
CA THR A 3 12.87 53.19 45.36
C THR A 3 13.96 52.61 44.45
N ILE A 4 13.76 52.35 43.15
CA ILE A 4 13.39 53.19 42.00
C ILE A 4 14.44 54.27 41.70
N PHE A 5 14.74 54.39 40.40
CA PHE A 5 15.33 55.49 39.63
C PHE A 5 16.82 55.37 39.30
N SER A 6 17.33 55.75 38.12
CA SER A 6 16.83 55.89 36.75
C SER A 6 17.92 56.68 35.99
N SER A 7 18.01 56.43 34.68
CA SER A 7 18.31 57.41 33.62
C SER A 7 19.75 57.69 33.14
N LEU A 8 19.76 57.93 31.81
CA LEU A 8 20.65 58.76 30.98
C LEU A 8 21.96 58.10 30.54
N ALA A 9 22.12 57.67 29.27
CA ALA A 9 22.16 58.44 28.01
C ALA A 9 23.33 59.45 27.94
N ALA A 10 24.36 59.12 27.15
CA ALA A 10 24.86 59.91 26.00
C ALA A 10 26.36 59.65 25.70
N LEU A 11 26.61 59.26 24.44
CA LEU A 11 27.70 59.67 23.54
C LEU A 11 29.16 59.66 24.02
N GLY A 12 29.98 58.82 23.37
CA GLY A 12 31.45 58.93 23.44
C GLY A 12 32.22 58.03 22.47
N LEU A 13 32.56 58.59 21.31
CA LEU A 13 33.83 58.49 20.58
C LEU A 13 34.32 57.15 19.97
N VAL A 14 34.72 57.30 18.71
CA VAL A 14 35.36 56.36 17.77
C VAL A 14 36.74 55.91 18.26
N THR A 15 37.02 54.60 18.24
CA THR A 15 38.35 54.02 17.95
C THR A 15 38.23 52.56 17.48
N ALA A 16 39.19 52.18 16.63
CA ALA A 16 39.29 50.95 15.85
C ALA A 16 38.90 49.64 16.55
N GLY A 17 38.19 48.76 15.84
CA GLY A 17 37.94 47.39 16.27
C GLY A 17 37.35 46.56 15.15
N ALA A 18 38.07 45.50 14.77
CA ALA A 18 37.67 44.34 13.97
C ALA A 18 36.48 44.52 13.01
N ALA A 19 36.74 44.39 11.70
CA ALA A 19 35.69 43.99 10.78
C ALA A 19 35.08 42.68 11.30
N LEU A 20 33.92 42.80 11.97
CA LEU A 20 33.06 41.68 12.28
C LEU A 20 32.62 41.15 10.93
N ILE A 21 33.30 40.09 10.50
CA ILE A 21 32.79 39.18 9.49
C ILE A 21 31.47 38.71 10.09
N SER A 22 30.38 39.33 9.64
CA SER A 22 29.06 38.86 9.95
C SER A 22 28.99 37.51 9.26
N GLU A 23 29.22 36.43 10.01
CA GLU A 23 28.76 35.11 9.65
C GLU A 23 27.24 35.22 9.58
N ALA A 24 26.75 35.68 8.43
CA ALA A 24 25.38 35.43 8.04
C ALA A 24 25.18 33.94 8.25
N PRO A 25 24.13 33.51 8.98
CA PRO A 25 23.88 32.09 9.16
C PRO A 25 23.87 31.49 7.76
N ALA A 26 24.74 30.51 7.53
CA ALA A 26 24.72 29.72 6.32
C ALA A 26 23.35 29.08 6.25
N GLN A 27 22.39 29.78 5.61
CA GLN A 27 21.13 29.22 5.20
C GLN A 27 21.54 28.06 4.31
N ALA A 28 21.39 26.83 4.81
CA ALA A 28 21.57 25.64 4.00
C ALA A 28 20.84 25.90 2.69
N GLN A 29 21.58 26.04 1.59
CA GLN A 29 21.01 26.48 0.33
C GLN A 29 20.15 25.32 -0.16
N VAL A 30 18.88 25.34 0.23
CA VAL A 30 17.88 24.37 -0.19
C VAL A 30 17.88 24.42 -1.70
N VAL A 31 18.33 23.33 -2.33
CA VAL A 31 18.31 23.19 -3.78
C VAL A 31 16.83 23.18 -4.17
N ARG A 32 16.35 24.32 -4.65
CA ARG A 32 14.96 24.46 -5.09
C ARG A 32 14.73 23.50 -6.26
N GLY A 33 13.55 22.87 -6.29
CA GLY A 33 13.16 21.96 -7.36
C GLY A 33 13.20 20.46 -7.01
N ILE A 34 13.70 20.09 -5.83
CA ILE A 34 13.73 18.69 -5.38
C ILE A 34 12.69 18.45 -4.28
N GLY A 35 11.99 17.34 -4.36
CA GLY A 35 11.01 16.88 -3.38
C GLY A 35 11.17 15.41 -3.04
N VAL A 36 10.82 15.02 -1.82
CA VAL A 36 10.81 13.64 -1.36
C VAL A 36 9.39 13.29 -0.92
N VAL A 37 8.84 12.24 -1.53
CA VAL A 37 7.51 11.72 -1.22
C VAL A 37 7.56 10.21 -1.05
N ASN A 38 7.21 9.71 0.12
CA ASN A 38 7.00 8.28 0.31
C ASN A 38 5.56 7.92 -0.10
N LEU A 39 5.40 7.41 -1.33
CA LEU A 39 4.08 7.18 -1.92
C LEU A 39 3.25 6.15 -1.13
N ARG A 40 3.89 5.09 -0.65
CA ARG A 40 3.21 4.08 0.19
C ARG A 40 2.74 4.69 1.51
N ALA A 41 3.60 5.44 2.20
CA ALA A 41 3.24 6.08 3.46
C ALA A 41 2.14 7.12 3.26
N VAL A 42 2.19 7.90 2.19
CA VAL A 42 1.12 8.85 1.84
C VAL A 42 -0.20 8.11 1.65
N ALA A 43 -0.24 7.07 0.81
CA ALA A 43 -1.46 6.33 0.47
C ALA A 43 -2.21 5.82 1.72
N VAL A 44 -1.50 5.22 2.66
CA VAL A 44 -2.11 4.64 3.89
C VAL A 44 -2.51 5.69 4.94
N ASN A 45 -1.97 6.91 4.86
CA ASN A 45 -2.29 8.00 5.78
C ASN A 45 -3.39 8.95 5.26
N THR A 46 -4.00 8.64 4.12
CA THR A 46 -5.12 9.43 3.56
C THR A 46 -6.41 9.24 4.36
N SER A 47 -7.31 10.23 4.30
CA SER A 47 -8.66 10.11 4.87
C SER A 47 -9.45 8.99 4.21
N ALA A 48 -9.29 8.82 2.90
CA ALA A 48 -9.91 7.74 2.14
C ALA A 48 -9.49 6.36 2.66
N TYR A 49 -8.19 6.10 2.83
CA TYR A 49 -7.71 4.81 3.32
C TYR A 49 -8.13 4.53 4.76
N THR A 50 -7.93 5.51 5.66
CA THR A 50 -8.21 5.36 7.09
C THR A 50 -9.70 5.19 7.37
N THR A 51 -10.55 5.97 6.68
CA THR A 51 -12.01 5.88 6.79
C THR A 51 -12.52 4.57 6.18
N ALA A 52 -12.01 4.18 5.01
CA ALA A 52 -12.35 2.89 4.42
C ALA A 52 -11.95 1.72 5.32
N ALA A 53 -10.79 1.77 5.99
CA ALA A 53 -10.37 0.73 6.92
C ALA A 53 -11.34 0.57 8.10
N GLN A 54 -11.82 1.68 8.67
CA GLN A 54 -12.82 1.66 9.74
C GLN A 54 -14.17 1.13 9.25
N GLN A 55 -14.64 1.63 8.10
CA GLN A 55 -15.92 1.19 7.51
C GLN A 55 -15.88 -0.27 7.08
N ARG A 56 -14.72 -0.79 6.62
CA ARG A 56 -14.54 -2.20 6.22
C ARG A 56 -14.86 -3.15 7.36
N GLN A 57 -14.44 -2.83 8.58
CA GLN A 57 -14.74 -3.64 9.76
C GLN A 57 -16.24 -3.72 10.04
N VAL A 58 -16.99 -2.65 9.73
CA VAL A 58 -18.44 -2.59 9.92
C VAL A 58 -19.16 -3.30 8.77
N THR A 59 -18.86 -2.95 7.52
CA THR A 59 -19.52 -3.50 6.33
C THR A 59 -19.30 -5.00 6.16
N TYR A 60 -18.11 -5.49 6.50
CA TYR A 60 -17.77 -6.92 6.38
C TYR A 60 -17.70 -7.65 7.71
N ARG A 61 -18.34 -7.10 8.76
CA ARG A 61 -18.32 -7.70 10.10
C ARG A 61 -18.74 -9.17 10.08
N ALA A 62 -19.83 -9.48 9.37
CA ALA A 62 -20.37 -10.84 9.29
C ALA A 62 -19.35 -11.81 8.68
N GLN A 63 -18.65 -11.42 7.61
CA GLN A 63 -17.63 -12.24 6.97
C GLN A 63 -16.40 -12.42 7.88
N ILE A 64 -15.98 -11.37 8.58
CA ILE A 64 -14.88 -11.43 9.54
C ILE A 64 -15.22 -12.37 10.69
N GLU A 65 -16.42 -12.23 11.27
CA GLU A 65 -16.91 -13.11 12.34
C GLU A 65 -17.03 -14.57 11.87
N GLN A 66 -17.56 -14.80 10.66
CA GLN A 66 -17.67 -16.14 10.09
C GLN A 66 -16.28 -16.77 9.86
N ALA A 67 -15.32 -16.00 9.35
CA ALA A 67 -13.95 -16.48 9.15
C ALA A 67 -13.28 -16.83 10.48
N GLU A 68 -13.51 -16.04 11.52
CA GLU A 68 -12.98 -16.28 12.86
C GLU A 68 -13.61 -17.53 13.50
N GLN A 69 -14.94 -17.69 13.40
CA GLN A 69 -15.62 -18.92 13.82
C GLN A 69 -15.07 -20.15 13.09
N ARG A 70 -14.85 -20.04 11.77
CA ARG A 70 -14.28 -21.15 10.99
C ARG A 70 -12.86 -21.48 11.40
N ARG A 71 -12.02 -20.48 11.72
CA ARG A 71 -10.68 -20.69 12.28
C ARG A 71 -10.72 -21.47 13.60
N GLN A 72 -11.63 -21.10 14.50
CA GLN A 72 -11.78 -21.78 15.78
C GLN A 72 -12.25 -23.23 15.60
N GLN A 73 -13.24 -23.46 14.73
CA GLN A 73 -13.71 -24.80 14.38
C GLN A 73 -12.60 -25.65 13.74
N LEU A 74 -11.79 -25.06 12.85
CA LEU A 74 -10.67 -25.75 12.21
C LEU A 74 -9.62 -26.14 13.25
N ASN A 75 -9.28 -25.24 14.17
CA ASN A 75 -8.32 -25.52 15.23
C ASN A 75 -8.85 -26.63 16.17
N ALA A 76 -10.12 -26.56 16.57
CA ALA A 76 -10.77 -27.59 17.39
C ALA A 76 -10.81 -28.98 16.72
N GLN A 77 -10.93 -29.03 15.38
CA GLN A 77 -10.87 -30.28 14.61
C GLN A 77 -9.43 -30.81 14.48
N LEU A 78 -8.45 -29.94 14.25
CA LEU A 78 -7.06 -30.32 14.03
C LEU A 78 -6.33 -30.71 15.31
N GLN A 79 -6.65 -30.08 16.44
CA GLN A 79 -5.99 -30.33 17.72
C GLN A 79 -6.02 -31.81 18.16
N PRO A 80 -7.16 -32.53 18.19
CA PRO A 80 -7.18 -33.94 18.53
C PRO A 80 -6.48 -34.83 17.49
N LEU A 81 -6.54 -34.48 16.20
CA LEU A 81 -5.85 -35.23 15.15
C LEU A 81 -4.33 -35.10 15.28
N ALA A 82 -3.84 -33.90 15.55
CA ALA A 82 -2.42 -33.64 15.79
C ALA A 82 -1.93 -34.35 17.05
N GLN A 83 -2.74 -34.34 18.13
CA GLN A 83 -2.41 -35.06 19.36
C GLN A 83 -2.34 -36.57 19.10
N ARG A 84 -3.30 -37.13 18.38
CA ARG A 84 -3.31 -38.55 18.00
C ARG A 84 -2.09 -38.91 17.15
N PHE A 85 -1.78 -38.11 16.14
CA PHE A 85 -0.60 -38.32 15.30
C PHE A 85 0.69 -38.33 16.11
N ASN A 86 0.85 -37.38 17.05
CA ASN A 86 2.03 -37.33 17.91
C ASN A 86 2.10 -38.54 18.85
N THR A 87 0.99 -38.95 19.45
CA THR A 87 0.92 -40.15 20.31
C THR A 87 1.27 -41.42 19.54
N ASP A 88 0.66 -41.64 18.37
CA ASP A 88 0.88 -42.82 17.54
C ASP A 88 2.32 -42.88 17.01
N ARG A 89 2.95 -41.72 16.79
CA ARG A 89 4.36 -41.61 16.37
C ARG A 89 5.33 -41.96 17.51
N GLN A 90 4.95 -41.73 18.76
CA GLN A 90 5.77 -42.01 19.94
C GLN A 90 5.58 -43.44 20.48
N ALA A 91 4.65 -44.21 19.92
CA ALA A 91 4.44 -45.59 20.29
C ALA A 91 5.68 -46.45 20.04
N ALA A 92 5.85 -47.52 20.83
CA ALA A 92 7.02 -48.40 20.73
C ALA A 92 7.15 -49.11 19.35
N ASN A 93 6.03 -49.34 18.67
CA ASN A 93 5.98 -49.87 17.30
C ASN A 93 4.98 -49.04 16.48
N PRO A 94 5.41 -47.90 15.90
CA PRO A 94 4.51 -47.01 15.16
C PRO A 94 4.04 -47.66 13.86
N ASN A 95 2.73 -47.63 13.59
CA ASN A 95 2.18 -48.09 12.33
C ASN A 95 2.36 -47.00 11.26
N GLN A 96 3.36 -47.20 10.39
CA GLN A 96 3.71 -46.24 9.33
C GLN A 96 2.56 -45.94 8.36
N GLN A 97 1.73 -46.93 8.04
CA GLN A 97 0.58 -46.73 7.15
C GLN A 97 -0.48 -45.85 7.81
N SER A 98 -0.77 -46.09 9.09
CA SER A 98 -1.69 -45.25 9.88
C SER A 98 -1.18 -43.81 10.01
N LEU A 99 0.12 -43.63 10.29
CA LEU A 99 0.72 -42.30 10.39
C LEU A 99 0.67 -41.53 9.07
N GLN A 100 0.93 -42.19 7.93
CA GLN A 100 0.78 -41.56 6.62
C GLN A 100 -0.66 -41.13 6.36
N GLN A 101 -1.65 -41.98 6.67
CA GLN A 101 -3.06 -41.63 6.51
C GLN A 101 -3.47 -40.44 7.39
N GLN A 102 -3.05 -40.43 8.66
CA GLN A 102 -3.32 -39.32 9.58
C GLN A 102 -2.68 -38.02 9.10
N TYR A 103 -1.44 -38.08 8.62
CA TYR A 103 -0.76 -36.92 8.07
C TYR A 103 -1.50 -36.34 6.85
N GLN A 104 -1.89 -37.20 5.90
CA GLN A 104 -2.65 -36.79 4.72
C GLN A 104 -4.01 -36.18 5.11
N GLN A 105 -4.70 -36.77 6.08
CA GLN A 105 -5.96 -36.23 6.60
C GLN A 105 -5.78 -34.83 7.21
N ILE A 106 -4.76 -34.65 8.05
CA ILE A 106 -4.44 -33.36 8.67
C ILE A 106 -4.13 -32.32 7.60
N GLN A 107 -3.30 -32.65 6.61
CA GLN A 107 -2.96 -31.77 5.49
C GLN A 107 -4.21 -31.36 4.70
N GLN A 108 -5.07 -32.32 4.36
CA GLN A 108 -6.30 -32.06 3.61
C GLN A 108 -7.24 -31.11 4.36
N ILE A 109 -7.44 -31.34 5.67
CA ILE A 109 -8.29 -30.48 6.51
C ILE A 109 -7.70 -29.06 6.60
N GLN A 110 -6.37 -28.96 6.76
CA GLN A 110 -5.69 -27.66 6.79
C GLN A 110 -5.89 -26.89 5.49
N GLN A 111 -5.65 -27.52 4.34
CA GLN A 111 -5.79 -26.89 3.03
C GLN A 111 -7.24 -26.45 2.77
N ALA A 112 -8.20 -27.36 2.91
CA ALA A 112 -9.61 -27.05 2.71
C ALA A 112 -10.11 -25.96 3.67
N GLY A 113 -9.66 -25.99 4.93
CA GLY A 113 -9.97 -24.98 5.92
C GLY A 113 -9.42 -23.59 5.55
N GLN A 114 -8.19 -23.52 5.04
CA GLN A 114 -7.58 -22.27 4.58
C GLN A 114 -8.29 -21.72 3.35
N GLU A 115 -8.62 -22.58 2.38
CA GLU A 115 -9.39 -22.18 1.19
C GLU A 115 -10.77 -21.64 1.55
N GLU A 116 -11.47 -22.27 2.50
CA GLU A 116 -12.77 -21.79 2.96
C GLU A 116 -12.68 -20.43 3.64
N ILE A 117 -11.69 -20.23 4.53
CA ILE A 117 -11.45 -18.93 5.16
C ILE A 117 -11.12 -17.86 4.12
N GLN A 118 -10.30 -18.19 3.12
CA GLN A 118 -9.99 -17.28 2.01
C GLN A 118 -11.24 -16.92 1.21
N ARG A 119 -12.13 -17.87 0.94
CA ARG A 119 -13.41 -17.60 0.26
C ARG A 119 -14.33 -16.71 1.08
N ILE A 120 -14.40 -16.92 2.39
CA ILE A 120 -15.18 -16.07 3.30
C ILE A 120 -14.63 -14.63 3.30
N LEU A 121 -13.31 -14.48 3.30
CA LEU A 121 -12.63 -13.17 3.33
C LEU A 121 -12.40 -12.56 1.94
N ALA A 122 -12.69 -13.27 0.86
CA ALA A 122 -12.57 -12.79 -0.51
C ALA A 122 -13.21 -11.41 -0.74
N PRO A 123 -14.46 -11.13 -0.30
CA PRO A 123 -15.05 -9.80 -0.46
C PRO A 123 -14.29 -8.70 0.31
N VAL A 124 -13.65 -9.03 1.44
CA VAL A 124 -12.81 -8.10 2.20
C VAL A 124 -11.54 -7.76 1.41
N ALA A 125 -10.90 -8.78 0.83
CA ALA A 125 -9.71 -8.59 0.00
C ALA A 125 -10.02 -7.74 -1.26
N LEU A 126 -11.15 -7.99 -1.92
CA LEU A 126 -11.60 -7.19 -3.06
C LEU A 126 -11.86 -5.72 -2.67
N SER A 127 -12.42 -5.49 -1.47
CA SER A 127 -12.60 -4.14 -0.94
C SER A 127 -11.27 -3.42 -0.69
N VAL A 128 -10.25 -4.12 -0.18
CA VAL A 128 -8.91 -3.55 -0.01
C VAL A 128 -8.34 -3.14 -1.36
N ALA A 129 -8.32 -4.07 -2.32
CA ALA A 129 -7.78 -3.82 -3.66
C ALA A 129 -8.50 -2.65 -4.36
N TYR A 130 -9.82 -2.54 -4.22
CA TYR A 130 -10.59 -1.47 -4.85
C TYR A 130 -10.35 -0.09 -4.23
N VAL A 131 -10.18 -0.02 -2.91
CA VAL A 131 -9.81 1.23 -2.23
C VAL A 131 -8.39 1.65 -2.61
N GLU A 132 -7.47 0.69 -2.69
CA GLU A 132 -6.10 0.94 -3.14
C GLU A 132 -6.07 1.43 -4.59
N GLU A 133 -6.82 0.83 -5.51
CA GLU A 133 -6.93 1.27 -6.91
C GLU A 133 -7.39 2.73 -7.00
N GLN A 134 -8.45 3.10 -6.26
CA GLN A 134 -8.96 4.49 -6.23
C GLN A 134 -7.92 5.49 -5.70
N ILE A 135 -7.16 5.11 -4.67
CA ILE A 135 -6.09 5.97 -4.11
C ILE A 135 -4.96 6.10 -5.13
N SER A 136 -4.52 4.99 -5.72
CA SER A 136 -3.45 4.97 -6.72
C SER A 136 -3.79 5.82 -7.95
N ASP A 137 -5.06 5.82 -8.39
CA ASP A 137 -5.52 6.63 -9.52
C ASP A 137 -5.40 8.13 -9.28
N GLN A 138 -5.57 8.58 -8.03
CA GLN A 138 -5.45 9.98 -7.65
C GLN A 138 -4.04 10.36 -7.17
N LEU A 139 -3.19 9.39 -6.88
CA LEU A 139 -1.88 9.62 -6.26
C LEU A 139 -0.93 10.39 -7.17
N ASN A 140 -0.86 10.03 -8.45
CA ASN A 140 -0.05 10.75 -9.42
C ASN A 140 -0.53 12.20 -9.57
N THR A 141 -1.84 12.41 -9.71
CA THR A 141 -2.44 13.75 -9.80
C THR A 141 -2.15 14.60 -8.55
N ALA A 142 -2.26 14.01 -7.36
CA ALA A 142 -1.97 14.71 -6.11
C ALA A 142 -0.50 15.16 -6.04
N VAL A 143 0.41 14.25 -6.40
CA VAL A 143 1.86 14.51 -6.43
C VAL A 143 2.19 15.62 -7.43
N GLU A 144 1.63 15.57 -8.65
CA GLU A 144 1.83 16.61 -9.66
C GLU A 144 1.30 17.98 -9.23
N ASN A 145 0.10 18.03 -8.63
CA ASN A 145 -0.49 19.28 -8.17
C ASN A 145 0.38 19.93 -7.08
N VAL A 146 0.87 19.14 -6.12
CA VAL A 146 1.78 19.64 -5.08
C VAL A 146 3.11 20.08 -5.69
N ALA A 147 3.66 19.31 -6.62
CA ALA A 147 4.91 19.64 -7.28
C ALA A 147 4.84 20.98 -8.03
N ARG A 148 3.76 21.19 -8.80
CA ARG A 148 3.50 22.47 -9.49
C ARG A 148 3.38 23.63 -8.50
N ARG A 149 2.63 23.45 -7.40
CA ARG A 149 2.49 24.48 -6.35
C ARG A 149 3.81 24.83 -5.66
N ARG A 150 4.67 23.83 -5.43
CA ARG A 150 5.95 23.99 -4.75
C ARG A 150 7.13 24.23 -5.71
N ASN A 151 6.87 24.39 -7.01
CA ASN A 151 7.88 24.52 -8.06
C ASN A 151 8.94 23.40 -8.02
N ILE A 152 8.49 22.16 -7.76
CA ILE A 152 9.31 20.95 -7.74
C ILE A 152 9.34 20.35 -9.14
N THR A 153 10.54 20.09 -9.63
CA THR A 153 10.80 19.51 -10.96
C THR A 153 11.28 18.07 -10.87
N LEU A 154 11.74 17.62 -9.70
CA LEU A 154 12.20 16.26 -9.45
C LEU A 154 11.67 15.74 -8.12
N ILE A 155 10.98 14.59 -8.15
CA ILE A 155 10.42 13.92 -6.98
C ILE A 155 11.11 12.58 -6.81
N PHE A 156 11.59 12.33 -5.60
CA PHE A 156 12.17 11.06 -5.22
C PHE A 156 11.20 10.29 -4.33
N ASP A 157 10.93 9.04 -4.70
CA ASP A 157 10.25 8.09 -3.83
C ASP A 157 11.27 7.18 -3.12
N PRO A 158 11.53 7.39 -1.81
CA PRO A 158 12.48 6.60 -1.06
C PRO A 158 12.10 5.11 -0.96
N SER A 159 10.85 4.73 -1.29
CA SER A 159 10.42 3.33 -1.34
C SER A 159 10.94 2.55 -2.56
N THR A 160 11.47 3.24 -3.57
CA THR A 160 12.00 2.64 -4.82
C THR A 160 13.53 2.72 -4.93
N GLY A 161 14.20 3.40 -3.99
CA GLY A 161 15.64 3.66 -3.99
C GLY A 161 15.94 4.95 -3.22
N SER A 162 16.94 4.93 -2.34
CA SER A 162 17.03 5.88 -1.22
C SER A 162 17.80 7.17 -1.54
N PRO A 163 17.33 8.34 -1.06
CA PRO A 163 18.17 9.25 -0.29
C PRO A 163 18.25 8.74 1.17
N ILE A 164 19.44 8.33 1.61
CA ILE A 164 19.73 7.87 2.99
C ILE A 164 19.34 8.93 4.04
N TYR A 165 19.31 10.19 3.63
CA TYR A 165 18.90 11.35 4.41
C TYR A 165 18.38 12.44 3.48
N ALA A 166 17.27 13.07 3.83
CA ALA A 166 16.76 14.28 3.19
C ALA A 166 16.29 15.24 4.30
N ASP A 167 16.61 16.52 4.16
CA ASP A 167 16.12 17.55 5.08
C ASP A 167 14.58 17.60 5.09
N ALA A 168 13.98 17.90 6.24
CA ALA A 168 12.54 18.02 6.41
C ALA A 168 11.90 19.01 5.41
N ALA A 169 12.64 20.03 4.96
CA ALA A 169 12.19 20.99 3.96
C ALA A 169 11.84 20.34 2.59
N TYR A 170 12.47 19.21 2.25
CA TYR A 170 12.21 18.46 1.02
C TYR A 170 11.06 17.46 1.16
N ASN A 171 10.62 17.15 2.39
CA ASN A 171 9.52 16.23 2.62
C ASN A 171 8.18 16.86 2.19
N MET A 172 7.50 16.20 1.26
CA MET A 172 6.21 16.66 0.72
C MET A 172 5.05 15.75 1.13
N ASN A 173 5.27 14.75 1.99
CA ASN A 173 4.25 13.76 2.36
C ASN A 173 2.95 14.42 2.85
N GLN A 174 3.05 15.41 3.75
CA GLN A 174 1.86 16.09 4.29
C GLN A 174 1.13 16.91 3.22
N ASP A 175 1.87 17.57 2.33
CA ASP A 175 1.27 18.34 1.24
C ASP A 175 0.50 17.41 0.27
N VAL A 176 1.06 16.24 -0.02
CA VAL A 176 0.42 15.23 -0.88
C VAL A 176 -0.76 14.57 -0.17
N ILE A 177 -0.68 14.30 1.14
CA ILE A 177 -1.83 13.81 1.93
C ILE A 177 -2.97 14.82 1.89
N ASN A 178 -2.68 16.11 2.12
CA ASN A 178 -3.68 17.17 2.08
C ASN A 178 -4.33 17.29 0.70
N GLU A 179 -3.53 17.23 -0.37
CA GLU A 179 -4.05 17.24 -1.73
C GLU A 179 -4.89 15.99 -2.04
N MET A 180 -4.46 14.83 -1.58
CA MET A 180 -5.20 13.59 -1.73
C MET A 180 -6.55 13.66 -1.01
N ASN A 181 -6.59 14.16 0.22
CA ASN A 181 -7.83 14.32 0.99
C ASN A 181 -8.79 15.33 0.31
N ARG A 182 -8.27 16.25 -0.52
CA ARG A 182 -9.07 17.15 -1.36
C ARG A 182 -9.62 16.46 -2.60
N LEU A 183 -8.82 15.62 -3.27
CA LEU A 183 -9.18 14.91 -4.50
C LEU A 183 -10.09 13.70 -4.24
N LEU A 184 -9.78 12.94 -3.19
CA LEU A 184 -10.46 11.71 -2.77
C LEU A 184 -10.69 11.77 -1.26
N PRO A 185 -11.73 12.50 -0.79
CA PRO A 185 -12.03 12.61 0.63
C PRO A 185 -12.44 11.25 1.24
N ALA A 186 -13.15 10.43 0.46
CA ALA A 186 -13.58 9.09 0.82
C ALA A 186 -13.47 8.15 -0.40
N ALA A 187 -13.08 6.91 -0.17
CA ALA A 187 -13.07 5.86 -1.18
C ALA A 187 -14.35 5.00 -1.10
N GLN A 188 -14.80 4.50 -2.24
CA GLN A 188 -15.88 3.52 -2.28
C GLN A 188 -15.39 2.17 -1.75
N LEU A 189 -16.09 1.62 -0.77
CA LEU A 189 -15.66 0.41 -0.08
C LEU A 189 -15.99 -0.88 -0.84
N VAL A 190 -17.19 -0.92 -1.45
CA VAL A 190 -17.70 -2.10 -2.16
C VAL A 190 -17.43 -1.93 -3.66
N PRO A 191 -16.64 -2.83 -4.27
CA PRO A 191 -16.40 -2.78 -5.71
C PRO A 191 -17.69 -3.04 -6.50
N PRO A 192 -17.83 -2.43 -7.70
CA PRO A 192 -18.99 -2.65 -8.54
C PRO A 192 -19.06 -4.10 -9.05
N ALA A 193 -20.25 -4.56 -9.41
CA ALA A 193 -20.44 -5.92 -9.92
C ALA A 193 -19.58 -6.18 -11.16
N GLY A 194 -18.90 -7.34 -11.18
CA GLY A 194 -17.98 -7.72 -12.27
C GLY A 194 -16.62 -7.02 -12.23
N TRP A 195 -16.36 -6.15 -11.25
CA TRP A 195 -15.05 -5.54 -11.08
C TRP A 195 -14.00 -6.60 -10.74
N GLN A 196 -12.84 -6.46 -11.37
CA GLN A 196 -11.66 -7.27 -11.12
C GLN A 196 -10.47 -6.32 -10.89
N PRO A 197 -9.56 -6.66 -9.96
CA PRO A 197 -8.31 -5.92 -9.75
C PRO A 197 -7.56 -5.65 -11.05
N ARG A 198 -6.88 -4.50 -11.11
CA ARG A 198 -6.08 -4.08 -12.26
C ARG A 198 -5.11 -5.16 -12.73
N GLU A 199 -4.40 -5.80 -11.81
CA GLU A 199 -3.38 -6.81 -12.12
C GLU A 199 -3.99 -8.01 -12.87
N ILE A 200 -5.22 -8.39 -12.52
CA ILE A 200 -5.95 -9.47 -13.18
C ILE A 200 -6.41 -9.03 -14.56
N ARG A 201 -6.91 -7.80 -14.70
CA ARG A 201 -7.32 -7.24 -15.99
C ARG A 201 -6.13 -7.12 -16.96
N GLU A 202 -4.98 -6.69 -16.47
CA GLU A 202 -3.74 -6.58 -17.24
C GLU A 202 -3.21 -7.96 -17.67
N ALA A 203 -3.23 -8.94 -16.76
CA ALA A 203 -2.86 -10.32 -17.08
C ALA A 203 -3.80 -10.95 -18.13
N GLN A 204 -5.11 -10.71 -18.04
CA GLN A 204 -6.09 -11.17 -19.03
C GLN A 204 -5.89 -10.48 -20.39
N ALA A 205 -5.61 -9.18 -20.40
CA ALA A 205 -5.33 -8.43 -21.62
C ALA A 205 -4.06 -8.93 -22.31
N ALA A 206 -3.01 -9.26 -21.55
CA ALA A 206 -1.77 -9.82 -22.09
C ALA A 206 -1.98 -11.21 -22.73
N GLN A 207 -2.85 -12.05 -22.16
CA GLN A 207 -3.17 -13.37 -22.72
C GLN A 207 -4.02 -13.25 -24.00
N ASN A 208 -4.98 -12.32 -24.05
CA ASN A 208 -5.84 -12.13 -25.21
C ASN A 208 -5.13 -11.41 -26.38
N GLY A 209 -4.17 -10.53 -26.09
CA GLY A 209 -3.35 -9.86 -27.11
C GLY A 209 -2.42 -10.81 -27.89
N ALA A 210 -2.03 -11.95 -27.29
CA ALA A 210 -1.22 -12.97 -27.95
C ALA A 210 -2.03 -13.85 -28.93
N ALA A 211 -3.35 -13.94 -28.78
CA ALA A 211 -4.22 -14.77 -29.64
C ALA A 211 -4.66 -14.06 -30.95
N GLN A 212 -4.52 -12.73 -31.06
CA GLN A 212 -4.90 -11.96 -32.26
C GLN A 212 -3.78 -11.76 -33.29
N GLN A 213 -2.57 -12.29 -33.06
CA GLN A 213 -1.45 -12.17 -33.99
C GLN A 213 -1.21 -13.40 -34.88
N GLN A 214 -2.16 -14.34 -35.00
CA GLN A 214 -2.09 -15.35 -36.07
C GLN A 214 -2.46 -14.70 -37.41
N PRO A 215 -1.54 -14.61 -38.39
CA PRO A 215 -1.87 -14.08 -39.71
C PRO A 215 -2.87 -15.03 -40.37
N GLN A 216 -4.07 -14.52 -40.63
CA GLN A 216 -5.10 -15.22 -41.38
C GLN A 216 -4.62 -15.36 -42.83
N GLN A 217 -3.98 -16.49 -43.14
CA GLN A 217 -3.63 -16.90 -44.50
C GLN A 217 -4.92 -16.94 -45.32
N THR A 218 -5.07 -15.97 -46.22
CA THR A 218 -6.20 -15.88 -47.15
C THR A 218 -6.07 -17.02 -48.17
N PRO A 219 -7.06 -17.93 -48.31
CA PRO A 219 -7.03 -18.93 -49.38
C PRO A 219 -7.20 -18.22 -50.73
N ALA A 220 -6.22 -18.39 -51.61
CA ALA A 220 -6.24 -17.86 -52.97
C ALA A 220 -7.47 -18.39 -53.73
N GLY A 221 -8.27 -17.47 -54.26
CA GLY A 221 -9.49 -17.75 -55.01
C GLY A 221 -9.22 -18.51 -56.31
N GLN A 222 -10.06 -19.52 -56.55
CA GLN A 222 -10.16 -20.29 -57.78
C GLN A 222 -10.60 -19.41 -58.96
N GLN A 223 -9.87 -19.51 -60.08
CA GLN A 223 -10.26 -18.98 -61.39
C GLN A 223 -11.58 -19.63 -61.88
N PRO A 224 -12.53 -18.86 -62.44
CA PRO A 224 -13.62 -19.43 -63.22
C PRO A 224 -13.18 -19.59 -64.69
N THR A 225 -13.26 -20.82 -65.15
CA THR A 225 -13.13 -21.24 -66.55
C THR A 225 -14.37 -20.83 -67.35
N GLY A 226 -14.19 -20.04 -68.41
CA GLY A 226 -14.94 -20.11 -69.68
C GLY A 226 -16.39 -19.63 -69.73
N ARG A 227 -16.64 -18.59 -70.54
CA ARG A 227 -17.46 -18.68 -71.77
C ARG A 227 -17.34 -17.42 -72.62
#